data_AF-A0A2N2ETP6-F1
#
_entry.id   AF-A0A2N2ETP6-F1
#
_cell.length_a   1.000
_cell.length_b   1.000
_cell.length_c   1.000
_cell.angle_alpha   90.00
_cell.angle_beta   90.00
_cell.angle_gamma   90.00
#
_symmetry.space_group_name_H-M   'P 1'
#
loop_
_entity.id
_entity.type
_entity.pdbx_description
1 polymer ?
#
loop_
_entity_poly.entity_id
_entity_poly.type
_entity_poly.pdbx_seq_one_letter_code
_entity_poly.pdbx_strand_id
1 'polypeptide(L)'
;MERKNDLFLATLIALHEKGVLRDIILVGSWCQHFYKGYFNNAPEIPVVRTLDIDFLVPNPPGIKKDVNIPDILDGLGFMPSHNYTTGYTKYVHPELELEFLTPDLGRGKGIGEFLLRDASQRKKISKIFNSQPKKWRSKIMKNLEAHSAPLFNFLSQQRFQNSV
;
A
#
# COMPACT_ATOMS: atom_id res chain seq x y z
N MET A 1 -19.40 7.08 19.45
CA MET A 1 -18.55 6.10 20.14
C MET A 1 -18.95 4.69 19.74
N GLU A 2 -20.24 4.33 19.88
CA GLU A 2 -20.78 3.01 19.47
C GLU A 2 -20.65 2.74 17.95
N ARG A 3 -21.13 3.68 17.11
CA ARG A 3 -21.14 3.53 15.64
C ARG A 3 -19.80 3.07 15.01
N LYS A 4 -18.67 3.52 15.56
CA LYS A 4 -17.33 3.15 15.10
C LYS A 4 -16.96 1.71 15.47
N ASN A 5 -17.26 1.31 16.70
CA ASN A 5 -17.02 -0.05 17.16
C ASN A 5 -17.95 -1.03 16.44
N ASP A 6 -19.18 -0.61 16.17
CA ASP A 6 -20.16 -1.40 15.41
C ASP A 6 -19.68 -1.62 13.97
N LEU A 7 -19.21 -0.56 13.30
CA LEU A 7 -18.64 -0.68 11.96
C LEU A 7 -17.36 -1.52 11.94
N PHE A 8 -16.50 -1.39 12.96
CA PHE A 8 -15.31 -2.23 13.10
C PHE A 8 -15.71 -3.71 13.25
N LEU A 9 -16.67 -4.01 14.11
CA LEU A 9 -17.16 -5.37 14.32
C LEU A 9 -17.82 -5.93 13.05
N ALA A 10 -18.65 -5.14 12.37
CA ALA A 10 -19.26 -5.51 11.10
C ALA A 10 -18.19 -5.81 10.03
N THR A 11 -17.11 -5.04 10.01
CA THR A 11 -15.96 -5.27 9.12
C THR A 11 -15.29 -6.61 9.41
N LEU A 12 -15.02 -6.92 10.69
CA LEU A 12 -14.44 -8.21 11.08
C LEU A 12 -15.35 -9.39 10.71
N ILE A 13 -16.66 -9.25 10.93
CA ILE A 13 -17.66 -10.27 10.58
C ILE A 13 -17.67 -10.50 9.06
N ALA A 14 -17.77 -9.45 8.25
CA ALA A 14 -17.80 -9.56 6.79
C ALA A 14 -16.53 -10.22 6.24
N LEU A 15 -15.36 -9.86 6.77
CA LEU A 15 -14.08 -10.49 6.39
C LEU A 15 -14.02 -11.96 6.85
N HIS A 16 -14.58 -12.29 8.02
CA HIS A 16 -14.65 -13.66 8.53
C HIS A 16 -15.53 -14.55 7.65
N GLU A 17 -16.75 -14.11 7.34
CA GLU A 17 -17.72 -14.86 6.53
C GLU A 17 -17.20 -15.18 5.13
N LYS A 18 -16.36 -14.31 4.57
CA LYS A 18 -15.74 -14.53 3.25
C LYS A 18 -14.48 -15.39 3.32
N GLY A 19 -13.99 -15.68 4.52
CA GLY A 19 -12.81 -16.50 4.79
C GLY A 19 -11.49 -15.73 4.85
N VAL A 20 -11.52 -14.40 4.74
CA VAL A 20 -10.33 -13.54 4.65
C VAL A 20 -9.67 -13.36 6.01
N LEU A 21 -10.47 -13.21 7.08
CA LEU A 21 -9.95 -12.82 8.41
C LEU A 21 -8.88 -13.78 8.96
N ARG A 22 -8.88 -15.05 8.53
CA ARG A 22 -7.89 -16.06 8.95
C ARG A 22 -6.51 -15.87 8.30
N ASP A 23 -6.46 -15.16 7.18
CA ASP A 23 -5.28 -15.00 6.34
C ASP A 23 -4.64 -13.61 6.49
N ILE A 24 -5.18 -12.76 7.36
CA ILE A 24 -4.69 -11.40 7.65
C ILE A 24 -4.56 -11.18 9.16
N ILE A 25 -3.72 -10.24 9.56
CA ILE A 25 -3.44 -9.95 10.98
C ILE A 25 -3.84 -8.51 11.28
N LEU A 26 -4.71 -8.31 12.27
CA LEU A 26 -5.01 -6.97 12.79
C LEU A 26 -3.77 -6.41 13.51
N VAL A 27 -3.31 -5.24 13.09
CA VAL A 27 -2.18 -4.53 13.69
C VAL A 27 -2.57 -3.10 14.05
N GLY A 28 -1.61 -2.30 14.52
CA GLY A 28 -1.86 -0.90 14.88
C GLY A 28 -2.62 -0.74 16.19
N SER A 29 -3.25 0.42 16.38
CA SER A 29 -3.94 0.81 17.62
C SER A 29 -5.16 -0.08 17.93
N TRP A 30 -5.86 -0.56 16.90
CA TRP A 30 -7.10 -1.32 17.08
C TRP A 30 -6.91 -2.70 17.72
N CYS A 31 -5.72 -3.30 17.62
CA CYS A 31 -5.43 -4.55 18.33
C CYS A 31 -5.41 -4.38 19.86
N GLN A 32 -5.19 -3.16 20.37
CA GLN A 32 -5.17 -2.86 21.80
C GLN A 32 -6.51 -3.14 22.48
N HIS A 33 -7.63 -3.02 21.75
CA HIS A 33 -8.96 -3.38 22.26
C HIS A 33 -9.03 -4.86 22.67
N PHE A 34 -8.41 -5.74 21.89
CA PHE A 34 -8.35 -7.17 22.18
C PHE A 34 -7.35 -7.47 23.29
N TYR A 35 -6.18 -6.83 23.27
CA TYR A 35 -5.19 -6.99 24.33
C TYR A 35 -5.74 -6.57 25.69
N LYS A 36 -6.52 -5.48 25.76
CA LYS A 36 -7.16 -5.07 27.00
C LYS A 36 -8.09 -6.16 27.55
N GLY A 37 -8.91 -6.78 26.68
CA GLY A 37 -9.75 -7.90 27.08
C GLY A 37 -8.94 -9.13 27.51
N TYR A 38 -7.88 -9.46 26.77
CA TYR A 38 -7.02 -10.61 27.03
C TYR A 38 -6.20 -10.48 28.32
N PHE A 39 -5.68 -9.29 28.61
CA PHE A 39 -4.87 -8.98 29.79
C PHE A 39 -5.71 -8.40 30.94
N ASN A 40 -6.97 -8.84 31.09
CA ASN A 40 -7.82 -8.50 32.24
C ASN A 40 -7.95 -6.99 32.53
N ASN A 41 -8.10 -6.18 31.48
CA ASN A 41 -8.21 -4.72 31.56
C ASN A 41 -6.99 -4.02 32.19
N ALA A 42 -5.78 -4.58 32.00
CA ALA A 42 -4.52 -3.97 32.45
C ALA A 42 -4.45 -2.46 32.11
N PRO A 43 -4.24 -1.59 33.12
CA PRO A 43 -4.27 -0.13 32.94
C PRO A 43 -3.13 0.40 32.05
N GLU A 44 -2.07 -0.37 31.86
CA GLU A 44 -0.91 -0.06 31.03
C GLU A 44 -1.20 -0.13 29.53
N ILE A 45 -2.32 -0.75 29.13
CA ILE A 45 -2.74 -0.85 27.73
C ILE A 45 -3.62 0.35 27.41
N PRO A 46 -3.10 1.39 26.73
CA PRO A 46 -3.91 2.51 26.33
C PRO A 46 -4.93 2.04 25.29
N VAL A 47 -6.12 2.62 25.30
CA VAL A 47 -7.06 2.50 24.19
C VAL A 47 -6.94 3.77 23.38
N VAL A 48 -5.98 3.81 22.46
CA VAL A 48 -5.77 4.98 21.58
C VAL A 48 -6.84 4.97 20.49
N ARG A 49 -7.60 6.06 20.39
CA ARG A 49 -8.70 6.18 19.42
C ARG A 49 -8.20 6.77 18.11
N THR A 50 -7.77 5.94 17.17
CA THR A 50 -7.45 6.36 15.78
C THR A 50 -8.53 5.87 14.82
N LEU A 51 -8.81 6.61 13.75
CA LEU A 51 -9.76 6.17 12.71
C LEU A 51 -9.19 5.02 11.87
N ASP A 52 -7.85 4.95 11.79
CA ASP A 52 -7.12 4.00 10.96
C ASP A 52 -7.09 2.59 11.56
N ILE A 53 -7.61 1.63 10.81
CA ILE A 53 -7.53 0.18 11.03
C ILE A 53 -6.53 -0.39 10.04
N ASP A 54 -5.52 -1.08 10.56
CA ASP A 54 -4.47 -1.69 9.75
C ASP A 54 -4.56 -3.22 9.79
N PHE A 55 -4.59 -3.83 8.61
CA PHE A 55 -4.43 -5.28 8.46
C PHE A 55 -3.12 -5.59 7.75
N LEU A 56 -2.25 -6.37 8.40
CA LEU A 56 -1.07 -6.94 7.78
C LEU A 56 -1.45 -8.20 7.00
N VAL A 57 -1.08 -8.24 5.73
CA VAL A 57 -1.12 -9.45 4.91
C VAL A 57 0.21 -10.20 5.10
N PRO A 58 0.22 -11.41 5.70
CA PRO A 58 1.44 -12.17 5.93
C PRO A 58 2.18 -12.53 4.64
N ASN A 59 3.48 -12.83 4.77
CA ASN A 59 4.31 -13.36 3.70
C ASN A 59 5.00 -14.65 4.15
N PRO A 60 4.82 -15.79 3.43
CA PRO A 60 3.98 -15.96 2.24
C PRO A 60 2.49 -15.75 2.58
N PRO A 61 1.69 -15.21 1.65
CA PRO A 61 0.26 -15.03 1.89
C PRO A 61 -0.39 -16.41 2.08
N GLY A 62 -1.14 -16.55 3.17
CA GLY A 62 -1.97 -17.73 3.45
C GLY A 62 -3.26 -17.77 2.62
N ILE A 63 -3.50 -16.73 1.81
CA ILE A 63 -4.72 -16.52 1.03
C ILE A 63 -4.85 -17.59 -0.05
N LYS A 64 -5.75 -18.55 0.18
CA LYS A 64 -6.04 -19.65 -0.76
C LYS A 64 -7.24 -19.41 -1.66
N LYS A 65 -8.08 -18.43 -1.29
CA LYS A 65 -9.33 -18.13 -1.97
C LYS A 65 -9.24 -16.73 -2.57
N ASP A 66 -9.62 -16.62 -3.83
CA ASP A 66 -9.80 -15.32 -4.48
C ASP A 66 -11.07 -14.66 -3.92
N VAL A 67 -10.92 -13.48 -3.33
CA VAL A 67 -11.99 -12.75 -2.65
C VAL A 67 -11.94 -11.29 -3.05
N ASN A 68 -13.07 -10.76 -3.51
CA ASN A 68 -13.18 -9.35 -3.87
C ASN A 68 -13.37 -8.48 -2.62
N ILE A 69 -12.25 -8.00 -2.06
CA ILE A 69 -12.23 -7.09 -0.91
C ILE A 69 -12.96 -5.76 -1.19
N PRO A 70 -12.74 -5.07 -2.34
CA PRO A 70 -13.52 -3.89 -2.70
C PRO A 70 -15.03 -4.07 -2.54
N ASP A 71 -15.62 -5.15 -3.09
CA ASP A 71 -17.07 -5.37 -3.02
C ASP A 71 -17.57 -5.58 -1.59
N ILE A 72 -16.77 -6.25 -0.74
CA ILE A 72 -17.12 -6.48 0.66
C ILE A 72 -17.17 -5.15 1.41
N LEU A 73 -16.18 -4.29 1.19
CA LEU A 73 -16.04 -3.01 1.88
C LEU A 73 -17.05 -1.98 1.36
N ASP A 74 -17.36 -1.99 0.06
CA ASP A 74 -18.43 -1.18 -0.53
C ASP A 74 -19.80 -1.51 0.09
N GLY A 75 -20.09 -2.80 0.31
CA GLY A 75 -21.31 -3.24 1.02
C GLY A 75 -21.42 -2.74 2.46
N LEU A 76 -20.32 -2.27 3.07
CA LEU A 76 -20.28 -1.65 4.39
C LEU A 76 -20.19 -0.11 4.32
N GLY A 77 -20.25 0.47 3.13
CA GLY A 77 -20.20 1.91 2.88
C GLY A 77 -18.79 2.51 2.82
N PHE A 78 -17.74 1.69 2.79
CA PHE A 78 -16.39 2.18 2.57
C PHE A 78 -16.16 2.52 1.10
N MET A 79 -15.51 3.63 0.84
CA MET A 79 -15.12 4.05 -0.51
C MET A 79 -13.61 3.90 -0.70
N PRO A 80 -13.14 3.42 -1.87
CA PRO A 80 -11.71 3.39 -2.16
C PRO A 80 -11.15 4.83 -2.25
N SER A 81 -10.03 5.04 -1.57
CA SER A 81 -9.20 6.25 -1.65
C SER A 81 -7.81 5.85 -2.11
N HIS A 82 -7.41 6.38 -3.27
CA HIS A 82 -6.12 6.05 -3.87
C HIS A 82 -5.06 7.06 -3.45
N ASN A 83 -4.04 6.60 -2.72
CA ASN A 83 -2.82 7.37 -2.56
C ASN A 83 -1.88 7.08 -3.73
N TYR A 84 -1.99 7.90 -4.78
CA TYR A 84 -1.19 7.77 -6.01
C TYR A 84 0.33 7.83 -5.80
N THR A 85 0.79 8.32 -4.64
CA THR A 85 2.22 8.44 -4.33
C THR A 85 2.84 7.21 -3.68
N THR A 86 2.05 6.41 -2.96
CA THR A 86 2.52 5.22 -2.25
C THR A 86 2.08 3.91 -2.91
N GLY A 87 1.03 3.94 -3.74
CA GLY A 87 0.42 2.74 -4.32
C GLY A 87 -0.44 1.95 -3.33
N TYR A 88 -0.59 2.44 -2.09
CA TYR A 88 -1.49 1.85 -1.11
C TYR A 88 -2.94 2.20 -1.44
N THR A 89 -3.81 1.20 -1.35
CA THR A 89 -5.26 1.38 -1.44
C THR A 89 -5.80 1.48 -0.03
N LYS A 90 -6.35 2.66 0.30
CA LYS A 90 -7.07 2.89 1.55
C LYS A 90 -8.57 2.82 1.27
N TYR A 91 -9.34 2.37 2.24
CA TYR A 91 -10.80 2.36 2.18
C TYR A 91 -11.32 3.29 3.26
N VAL A 92 -12.11 4.28 2.89
CA VAL A 92 -12.53 5.37 3.80
C VAL A 92 -14.03 5.37 4.03
N HIS A 93 -14.42 5.59 5.27
CA HIS A 93 -15.80 5.77 5.73
C HIS A 93 -15.79 6.92 6.77
N PRO A 94 -16.87 7.71 6.93
CA PRO A 94 -16.90 8.81 7.90
C PRO A 94 -16.49 8.45 9.34
N GLU A 95 -16.63 7.18 9.73
CA GLU A 95 -16.28 6.69 11.06
C GLU A 95 -14.91 5.98 11.13
N LEU A 96 -14.42 5.43 10.01
CA LEU A 96 -13.26 4.53 9.97
C LEU A 96 -12.51 4.62 8.66
N GLU A 97 -11.20 4.42 8.73
CA GLU A 97 -10.35 4.23 7.56
C GLU A 97 -9.65 2.88 7.68
N LEU A 98 -9.52 2.15 6.58
CA LEU A 98 -9.00 0.79 6.56
C LEU A 98 -7.89 0.68 5.53
N GLU A 99 -6.77 0.10 5.95
CA GLU A 99 -5.59 -0.13 5.11
C GLU A 99 -5.09 -1.58 5.20
N PHE A 100 -4.72 -2.14 4.05
CA PHE A 100 -4.05 -3.45 3.97
C PHE A 100 -2.56 -3.24 3.72
N LEU A 101 -1.76 -3.55 4.72
CA LEU A 101 -0.31 -3.50 4.65
C LEU A 101 0.20 -4.80 4.03
N THR A 102 0.74 -4.70 2.81
CA THR A 102 1.47 -5.80 2.18
C THR A 102 2.97 -5.60 2.39
N PRO A 103 3.74 -6.63 2.80
CA PRO A 103 5.19 -6.51 2.93
C PRO A 103 5.82 -6.09 1.59
N ASP A 104 6.82 -5.23 1.68
CA ASP A 104 7.52 -4.68 0.51
C ASP A 104 8.29 -5.75 -0.26
N LEU A 105 7.63 -6.37 -1.22
CA LEU A 105 8.27 -7.26 -2.19
C LEU A 105 8.75 -6.44 -3.38
N GLY A 106 10.07 -6.22 -3.48
CA GLY A 106 10.71 -5.84 -4.75
C GLY A 106 10.24 -4.54 -5.40
N ARG A 107 10.09 -3.43 -4.64
CA ARG A 107 9.77 -2.06 -5.12
C ARG A 107 10.58 -1.52 -6.32
N GLY A 108 11.60 -2.22 -6.81
CA GLY A 108 12.36 -1.84 -8.00
C GLY A 108 11.70 -2.10 -9.35
N LYS A 109 10.66 -2.95 -9.46
CA LYS A 109 10.14 -3.37 -10.78
C LYS A 109 8.97 -2.54 -11.34
N GLY A 110 8.18 -1.85 -10.52
CA GLY A 110 6.94 -1.21 -10.99
C GLY A 110 6.83 0.31 -10.81
N ILE A 111 7.46 0.87 -9.77
CA ILE A 111 7.28 2.29 -9.42
C ILE A 111 7.78 3.20 -10.53
N GLY A 112 8.95 2.92 -11.11
CA GLY A 112 9.46 3.75 -12.18
C GLY A 112 8.56 3.70 -13.43
N GLU A 113 7.99 2.55 -13.78
CA GLU A 113 7.08 2.40 -14.92
C GLU A 113 5.73 3.09 -14.67
N PHE A 114 5.23 3.05 -13.45
CA PHE A 114 4.04 3.81 -13.03
C PHE A 114 4.27 5.32 -13.12
N LEU A 115 5.42 5.81 -12.64
CA LEU A 115 5.78 7.23 -12.72
C LEU A 115 5.96 7.71 -14.16
N LEU A 116 6.24 6.82 -15.11
CA LEU A 116 6.21 7.18 -16.54
C LEU A 116 4.80 7.48 -17.05
N ARG A 117 3.71 7.27 -16.31
CA ARG A 117 2.36 7.64 -16.78
C ARG A 117 2.06 9.13 -16.61
N ASP A 118 2.82 9.83 -15.77
CA ASP A 118 2.62 11.24 -15.46
C ASP A 118 3.74 12.13 -16.05
N ALA A 119 3.38 13.21 -16.74
CA ALA A 119 4.34 14.08 -17.43
C ALA A 119 5.23 14.89 -16.46
N SER A 120 4.74 15.26 -15.28
CA SER A 120 5.52 15.95 -14.24
C SER A 120 6.57 15.00 -13.65
N GLN A 121 6.18 13.75 -13.40
CA GLN A 121 7.08 12.71 -12.88
C GLN A 121 8.14 12.31 -13.90
N ARG A 122 7.81 12.21 -15.20
CA ARG A 122 8.81 12.03 -16.27
C ARG A 122 9.91 13.09 -16.23
N LYS A 123 9.52 14.37 -16.08
CA LYS A 123 10.48 15.49 -15.97
C LYS A 123 11.37 15.36 -14.73
N LYS A 124 10.80 15.00 -13.58
CA LYS A 124 11.56 14.76 -12.34
C LYS A 124 12.55 13.61 -12.48
N ILE A 125 12.12 12.48 -13.05
CA ILE A 125 12.96 11.30 -13.29
C ILE A 125 14.15 11.67 -14.19
N SER A 126 13.89 12.36 -15.31
CA SER A 126 14.95 12.81 -16.22
C SER A 126 15.92 13.76 -15.51
N LYS A 127 15.42 14.72 -14.71
CA LYS A 127 16.25 15.65 -13.94
C LYS A 127 17.16 14.92 -12.93
N ILE A 128 16.61 14.00 -12.16
CA ILE A 128 17.35 13.21 -11.17
C ILE A 128 18.38 12.33 -11.85
N PHE A 129 18.02 11.66 -12.95
CA PHE A 129 18.95 10.81 -13.69
C PHE A 129 20.11 11.63 -14.25
N ASN A 130 19.82 12.80 -14.84
CA ASN A 130 20.84 13.67 -15.43
C ASN A 130 21.73 14.36 -14.39
N SER A 131 21.27 14.54 -13.16
CA SER A 131 22.12 15.04 -12.06
C SER A 131 23.12 14.00 -11.55
N GLN A 132 22.98 12.72 -11.92
CA GLN A 132 23.92 11.68 -11.50
C GLN A 132 25.25 11.71 -12.29
N PRO A 133 26.38 11.38 -11.65
CA PRO A 133 27.66 11.27 -12.34
C PRO A 133 27.62 10.27 -13.50
N LYS A 134 28.43 10.48 -14.56
CA LYS A 134 28.44 9.63 -15.78
C LYS A 134 28.57 8.13 -15.46
N LYS A 135 29.43 7.78 -14.50
CA LYS A 135 29.63 6.39 -14.05
C LYS A 135 28.37 5.78 -13.44
N TRP A 136 27.61 6.56 -12.66
CA TRP A 136 26.35 6.13 -12.05
C TRP A 136 25.24 5.98 -13.09
N ARG A 137 25.12 6.94 -14.02
CA ARG A 137 24.19 6.82 -15.15
C ARG A 137 24.41 5.56 -15.97
N SER A 138 25.66 5.20 -16.25
CA SER A 138 26.00 3.96 -16.98
C SER A 138 25.58 2.70 -16.21
N LYS A 139 25.85 2.64 -14.89
CA LYS A 139 25.41 1.53 -14.03
C LYS A 139 23.88 1.41 -13.96
N ILE A 140 23.19 2.54 -13.80
CA ILE A 140 21.72 2.60 -13.77
C ILE A 140 21.14 2.07 -15.09
N MET A 141 21.65 2.53 -16.24
CA MET A 141 21.14 2.07 -17.54
C MET A 141 21.35 0.56 -17.77
N LYS A 142 22.51 0.02 -17.39
CA LYS A 142 22.78 -1.43 -17.47
C LYS A 142 21.81 -2.24 -16.61
N ASN A 143 21.46 -1.71 -15.43
CA ASN A 143 20.49 -2.37 -14.55
C ASN A 143 19.05 -2.28 -15.10
N LEU A 144 18.66 -1.11 -15.62
CA LEU A 144 17.35 -0.89 -16.22
C LEU A 144 17.13 -1.75 -17.47
N GLU A 145 18.15 -1.94 -18.31
CA GLU A 145 18.08 -2.81 -19.48
C GLU A 145 17.66 -4.24 -19.13
N ALA A 146 18.15 -4.76 -17.99
CA ALA A 146 17.83 -6.12 -17.53
C ALA A 146 16.48 -6.23 -16.81
N HIS A 147 15.89 -5.12 -16.36
CA HIS A 147 14.81 -5.17 -15.36
C HIS A 147 13.60 -4.26 -15.65
N SER A 148 13.71 -3.26 -16.52
CA SER A 148 12.60 -2.38 -16.91
C SER A 148 12.85 -1.73 -18.29
N ALA A 149 12.36 -2.40 -19.33
CA ALA A 149 12.40 -1.89 -20.70
C ALA A 149 11.74 -0.50 -20.86
N PRO A 150 10.59 -0.19 -20.20
CA PRO A 150 9.97 1.13 -20.31
C PRO A 150 10.87 2.28 -19.81
N LEU A 151 11.50 2.11 -18.64
CA LEU A 151 12.42 3.12 -18.08
C LEU A 151 13.70 3.24 -18.89
N PHE A 152 14.24 2.10 -19.34
CA PHE A 152 15.41 2.09 -20.22
C PHE A 152 15.14 2.86 -21.52
N ASN A 153 14.00 2.60 -22.17
CA ASN A 153 13.62 3.29 -23.41
C ASN A 153 13.41 4.79 -23.19
N PHE A 154 12.68 5.16 -22.13
CA PHE A 154 12.43 6.57 -21.79
C PHE A 154 13.73 7.34 -21.57
N LEU A 155 14.64 6.83 -20.74
CA LEU A 155 15.91 7.50 -20.43
C LEU A 155 16.91 7.46 -21.59
N SER A 156 16.86 6.43 -22.44
CA SER A 156 17.68 6.35 -23.66
C SER A 156 17.30 7.41 -24.68
N GLN A 157 16.00 7.64 -24.91
CA GLN A 157 15.52 8.67 -25.85
C GLN A 157 15.92 10.09 -25.45
N GLN A 158 16.03 10.36 -24.14
CA GLN A 158 16.44 11.67 -23.61
C GLN A 158 17.94 11.98 -23.81
N ARG A 159 18.79 10.97 -24.07
CA ARG A 159 20.22 11.20 -24.35
C ARG A 159 20.47 11.86 -25.70
N PHE A 160 19.58 11.66 -26.67
CA PHE A 160 19.73 12.17 -28.03
C PHE A 160 19.29 13.63 -28.20
N GLN A 161 18.69 14.25 -27.17
CA GLN A 161 18.29 15.67 -27.23
C GLN A 161 19.36 16.65 -26.70
N ASN A 162 20.44 16.16 -26.07
CA ASN A 162 21.50 17.00 -25.48
C ASN A 162 22.85 16.86 -26.20
N SER A 163 22.85 16.45 -27.48
CA SER A 163 24.05 16.25 -28.30
C SER A 163 24.12 17.18 -29.52
N VAL A 164 23.46 18.33 -29.45
CA VAL A 164 23.57 19.44 -30.42
C VAL A 164 24.03 20.68 -29.67
#